data_AF-A0A8J3X0X4-F1
#
_entry.id   AF-A0A8J3X0X4-F1
#
_cell.length_a   1.000
_cell.length_b   1.000
_cell.length_c   1.000
_cell.angle_alpha   90.00
_cell.angle_beta   90.00
_cell.angle_gamma   90.00
#
_symmetry.space_group_name_H-M   'P 1'
#
loop_
_entity.id
_entity.type
_entity.pdbx_description
1 polymer ?
#
loop_
_entity_poly.entity_id
_entity_poly.type
_entity_poly.pdbx_seq_one_letter_code
_entity_poly.pdbx_strand_id
1 'polypeptide(L)'
;MDIMHPTDHQPAVTGVEQTPAQTLRGAALYLERHGWIQGDYYRPDATGPFPPACAVGAIRMAAFGSRITDDDCIAAEMRDHARAIDVLVDFLDLTDPPPWDTYGDPSPFTWNDVPGRTADEVTATMRGAADDWDRMHRGAE
;
A
#
# COMPACT_ATOMS: atom_id res chain seq x y z
N MET A 1 12.01 -6.67 49.18
CA MET A 1 10.55 -6.53 49.19
C MET A 1 10.19 -5.79 47.92
N ASP A 2 9.60 -6.55 47.00
CA ASP A 2 9.41 -6.22 45.59
C ASP A 2 8.49 -5.02 45.37
N ILE A 3 8.96 -4.06 44.55
CA ILE A 3 8.11 -3.03 43.96
C ILE A 3 7.70 -3.57 42.59
N MET A 4 6.49 -4.13 42.51
CA MET A 4 5.85 -4.42 41.23
C MET A 4 5.68 -3.09 40.48
N HIS A 5 6.35 -2.96 39.33
CA HIS A 5 6.01 -1.94 38.35
C HIS A 5 4.71 -2.39 37.66
N PRO A 6 3.65 -1.55 37.64
CA PRO A 6 2.54 -1.78 36.73
C PRO A 6 3.06 -1.54 35.31
N THR A 7 3.22 -2.60 34.54
CA THR A 7 3.31 -2.49 33.08
C THR A 7 1.92 -2.05 32.63
N ASP A 8 1.75 -0.75 32.40
CA ASP A 8 0.59 -0.23 31.69
C ASP A 8 0.58 -0.89 30.31
N HIS A 9 -0.20 -1.97 30.18
CA HIS A 9 -0.66 -2.46 28.90
C HIS A 9 -1.49 -1.35 28.29
N GLN A 10 -0.85 -0.57 27.42
CA GLN A 10 -1.55 0.40 26.59
C GLN A 10 -2.70 -0.34 25.89
N PRO A 11 -3.97 0.02 26.15
CA PRO A 11 -5.07 -0.64 25.48
C PRO A 11 -4.90 -0.45 23.98
N ALA A 12 -4.94 -1.57 23.24
CA ALA A 12 -4.96 -1.55 21.79
C ALA A 12 -6.07 -0.59 21.36
N VAL A 13 -5.72 0.40 20.53
CA VAL A 13 -6.70 1.32 19.95
C VAL A 13 -7.56 0.51 18.99
N THR A 14 -8.65 -0.06 19.50
CA THR A 14 -9.70 -0.63 18.65
C THR A 14 -10.55 0.52 18.12
N GLY A 15 -10.69 0.62 16.80
CA GLY A 15 -11.89 1.22 16.23
C GLY A 15 -11.77 2.40 15.26
N VAL A 16 -10.67 2.54 14.50
CA VAL A 16 -10.76 3.28 13.22
C VAL A 16 -10.44 2.29 12.11
N GLU A 17 -11.48 1.84 11.40
CA GLU A 17 -11.33 1.08 10.17
C GLU A 17 -10.41 1.87 9.22
N GLN A 18 -9.32 1.27 8.76
CA GLN A 18 -8.42 1.92 7.81
C GLN A 18 -9.16 2.14 6.50
N THR A 19 -9.17 3.38 6.01
CA THR A 19 -9.73 3.67 4.69
C THR A 19 -8.71 3.32 3.60
N PRO A 20 -9.16 3.00 2.37
CA PRO A 20 -8.25 2.78 1.24
C PRO A 20 -7.31 3.97 1.01
N ALA A 21 -7.80 5.19 1.18
CA ALA A 21 -6.99 6.41 1.08
C ALA A 21 -5.90 6.49 2.17
N GLN A 22 -6.16 6.01 3.39
CA GLN A 22 -5.13 5.93 4.42
C GLN A 22 -4.05 4.90 4.06
N THR A 23 -4.46 3.72 3.58
CA THR A 23 -3.54 2.68 3.11
C THR A 23 -2.66 3.16 1.96
N LEU A 24 -3.22 3.84 0.95
CA LEU A 24 -2.47 4.38 -0.18
C LEU A 24 -1.46 5.47 0.23
N ARG A 25 -1.84 6.36 1.15
CA ARG A 25 -0.89 7.34 1.72
C ARG A 25 0.21 6.65 2.53
N GLY A 26 -0.13 5.60 3.28
CA GLY A 26 0.83 4.77 4.00
C GLY A 26 1.82 4.08 3.04
N ALA A 27 1.33 3.57 1.91
CA ALA A 27 2.15 2.94 0.88
C ALA A 27 3.11 3.95 0.21
N ALA A 28 2.62 5.14 -0.15
CA ALA A 28 3.47 6.20 -0.69
C ALA A 28 4.59 6.59 0.29
N LEU A 29 4.22 6.79 1.57
CA LEU A 29 5.18 7.08 2.64
C LEU A 29 6.18 5.94 2.85
N TYR A 30 5.74 4.69 2.70
CA TYR A 30 6.62 3.53 2.78
C TYR A 30 7.68 3.57 1.68
N LEU A 31 7.29 3.80 0.42
CA LEU A 31 8.21 3.89 -0.71
C LEU A 31 9.22 5.04 -0.54
N GLU A 32 8.77 6.19 -0.07
CA GLU A 32 9.64 7.34 0.23
C GLU A 32 10.70 7.02 1.30
N ARG A 33 10.38 6.17 2.27
CA ARG A 33 11.28 5.82 3.40
C ARG A 33 12.18 4.62 3.11
N HIS A 34 11.68 3.63 2.39
CA HIS A 34 12.32 2.32 2.26
C HIS A 34 12.77 2.00 0.83
N GLY A 35 12.39 2.83 -0.13
CA GLY A 35 12.79 2.71 -1.53
C GLY A 35 11.77 1.96 -2.37
N TRP A 36 11.75 2.33 -3.65
CA TRP A 36 10.91 1.74 -4.68
C TRP A 36 11.69 0.82 -5.60
N ILE A 37 11.06 -0.25 -6.08
CA ILE A 37 11.61 -1.20 -7.06
C ILE A 37 10.56 -1.61 -8.11
N GLN A 38 11.05 -2.24 -9.18
CA GLN A 38 10.27 -2.91 -10.22
C GLN A 38 10.52 -4.42 -10.20
N GLY A 39 9.57 -5.19 -10.72
CA GLY A 39 9.71 -6.62 -11.02
C GLY A 39 9.49 -7.60 -9.86
N ASP A 40 9.32 -7.12 -8.62
CA ASP A 40 9.02 -7.96 -7.46
C ASP A 40 8.30 -7.16 -6.37
N TYR A 41 7.58 -7.82 -5.46
CA TYR A 41 6.94 -7.19 -4.31
C TYR A 41 7.94 -6.52 -3.39
N TYR A 42 9.01 -7.24 -3.06
CA TYR A 42 10.04 -6.82 -2.13
C TYR A 42 11.40 -7.17 -2.71
N ARG A 43 12.41 -6.34 -2.46
CA ARG A 43 13.76 -6.64 -2.93
C ARG A 43 14.26 -7.96 -2.29
N PRO A 44 14.60 -9.00 -3.08
CA PRO A 44 14.89 -10.33 -2.53
C PRO A 44 16.10 -10.39 -1.59
N ASP A 45 17.10 -9.54 -1.82
CA ASP A 45 18.35 -9.50 -1.04
C ASP A 45 18.27 -8.59 0.20
N ALA A 46 17.12 -7.94 0.45
CA ALA A 46 16.94 -7.09 1.61
C ALA A 46 16.71 -7.94 2.88
N THR A 47 17.60 -7.77 3.86
CA THR A 47 17.63 -8.56 5.10
C THR A 47 16.86 -7.93 6.27
N GLY A 48 16.23 -6.77 6.05
CA GLY A 48 15.50 -6.03 7.09
C GLY A 48 13.98 -6.22 7.02
N PRO A 49 13.25 -5.85 8.08
CA PRO A 49 11.79 -5.96 8.13
C PRO A 49 11.06 -4.99 7.18
N PHE A 50 11.76 -3.97 6.68
CA PHE A 50 11.23 -2.94 5.78
C PHE A 50 12.05 -2.89 4.47
N PRO A 51 11.90 -3.90 3.59
CA PRO A 51 12.64 -3.97 2.33
C PRO A 51 12.13 -2.92 1.32
N PRO A 52 12.96 -2.44 0.37
CA PRO A 52 12.46 -1.73 -0.79
C PRO A 52 11.38 -2.56 -1.50
N ALA A 53 10.33 -1.90 -1.99
CA ALA A 53 9.13 -2.58 -2.49
C ALA A 53 8.62 -1.96 -3.80
N CYS A 54 7.83 -2.72 -4.57
CA CYS A 54 7.03 -2.16 -5.65
C CYS A 54 5.76 -1.49 -5.10
N ALA A 55 4.94 -0.92 -5.98
CA ALA A 55 3.66 -0.34 -5.61
C ALA A 55 2.77 -1.29 -4.78
N VAL A 56 2.57 -2.52 -5.25
CA VAL A 56 1.71 -3.51 -4.59
C VAL A 56 2.34 -4.00 -3.28
N GLY A 57 3.66 -4.19 -3.24
CA GLY A 57 4.38 -4.56 -2.03
C GLY A 57 4.29 -3.47 -0.95
N ALA A 58 4.35 -2.20 -1.33
CA ALA A 58 4.15 -1.10 -0.39
C ALA A 58 2.71 -1.03 0.15
N ILE A 59 1.71 -1.32 -0.69
CA ILE A 59 0.31 -1.43 -0.24
C ILE A 59 0.16 -2.58 0.75
N ARG A 60 0.82 -3.72 0.51
CA ARG A 60 0.88 -4.82 1.50
C ARG A 60 1.50 -4.31 2.80
N MET A 61 2.67 -3.68 2.77
CA MET A 61 3.31 -3.15 4.00
C MET A 61 2.41 -2.18 4.77
N ALA A 62 1.67 -1.32 4.07
CA ALA A 62 0.72 -0.39 4.68
C ALA A 62 -0.51 -1.08 5.29
N ALA A 63 -1.04 -2.13 4.64
CA ALA A 63 -2.23 -2.85 5.10
C ALA A 63 -1.94 -3.86 6.21
N PHE A 64 -0.83 -4.60 6.13
CA PHE A 64 -0.49 -5.70 7.05
C PHE A 64 0.50 -5.26 8.16
N GLY A 65 1.11 -4.09 8.04
CA GLY A 65 2.13 -3.59 8.99
C GLY A 65 3.42 -4.42 9.07
N SER A 66 3.54 -5.46 8.24
CA SER A 66 4.67 -6.39 8.23
C SER A 66 4.87 -7.00 6.85
N ARG A 67 6.06 -7.57 6.62
CA ARG A 67 6.38 -8.27 5.38
C ARG A 67 5.60 -9.60 5.36
N ILE A 68 4.54 -9.64 4.58
CA ILE A 68 3.75 -10.86 4.37
C ILE A 68 4.28 -11.65 3.19
N THR A 69 4.58 -12.93 3.44
CA THR A 69 4.65 -13.98 2.41
C THR A 69 3.27 -14.59 2.22
N ASP A 70 2.98 -15.17 1.06
CA ASP A 70 1.61 -15.61 0.70
C ASP A 70 0.96 -16.60 1.68
N ASP A 71 1.74 -17.20 2.59
CA ASP A 71 1.28 -18.13 3.62
C ASP A 71 0.71 -17.47 4.91
N ASP A 72 0.86 -16.15 5.11
CA ASP A 72 0.60 -15.48 6.41
C ASP A 72 -0.59 -14.48 6.42
N CYS A 73 -1.43 -14.47 5.38
CA CYS A 73 -2.47 -13.44 5.23
C CYS A 73 -3.66 -13.59 6.21
N ILE A 74 -3.91 -12.58 7.05
CA ILE A 74 -5.12 -12.48 7.91
C ILE A 74 -6.27 -11.79 7.14
N ALA A 75 -7.51 -12.27 7.30
CA ALA A 75 -8.66 -11.85 6.48
C ALA A 75 -9.00 -10.35 6.53
N ALA A 76 -8.73 -9.66 7.65
CA ALA A 76 -9.00 -8.22 7.78
C ALA A 76 -7.99 -7.37 7.00
N GLU A 77 -6.71 -7.68 7.09
CA GLU A 77 -5.66 -6.94 6.38
C GLU A 77 -5.72 -7.21 4.87
N MET A 78 -6.17 -8.41 4.47
CA MET A 78 -6.53 -8.70 3.09
C MET A 78 -7.65 -7.81 2.55
N ARG A 79 -8.61 -7.41 3.40
CA ARG A 79 -9.68 -6.47 3.00
C ARG A 79 -9.11 -5.09 2.72
N ASP A 80 -8.26 -4.58 3.59
CA ASP A 80 -7.68 -3.24 3.45
C ASP A 80 -6.72 -3.17 2.26
N HIS A 81 -5.95 -4.24 2.04
CA HIS A 81 -5.14 -4.43 0.84
C HIS A 81 -6.01 -4.41 -0.43
N ALA A 82 -7.04 -5.26 -0.49
CA ALA A 82 -7.89 -5.38 -1.69
C ALA A 82 -8.57 -4.05 -2.03
N ARG A 83 -9.16 -3.37 -1.05
CA ARG A 83 -9.83 -2.07 -1.30
C ARG A 83 -8.86 -0.99 -1.76
N ALA A 84 -7.63 -0.98 -1.26
CA ALA A 84 -6.61 -0.03 -1.71
C ALA A 84 -6.16 -0.32 -3.15
N ILE A 85 -6.08 -1.60 -3.53
CA ILE A 85 -5.81 -2.01 -4.91
C ILE A 85 -6.94 -1.57 -5.84
N ASP A 86 -8.20 -1.82 -5.48
CA ASP A 86 -9.36 -1.42 -6.29
C ASP A 86 -9.35 0.10 -6.54
N VAL A 87 -9.14 0.91 -5.50
CA VAL A 87 -9.08 2.37 -5.62
C VAL A 87 -7.92 2.84 -6.50
N LEU A 88 -6.75 2.19 -6.41
CA LEU A 88 -5.63 2.52 -7.27
C LEU A 88 -5.92 2.17 -8.73
N VAL A 89 -6.52 1.01 -8.99
CA VAL A 89 -6.91 0.58 -10.34
C VAL A 89 -7.92 1.56 -10.94
N ASP A 90 -8.99 1.88 -10.21
CA ASP A 90 -10.02 2.83 -10.66
C ASP A 90 -9.40 4.20 -11.02
N PHE A 91 -8.43 4.67 -10.23
CA PHE A 91 -7.73 5.92 -10.51
C PHE A 91 -6.82 5.84 -11.74
N LEU A 92 -6.12 4.72 -11.92
CA LEU A 92 -5.26 4.48 -13.09
C LEU A 92 -6.08 4.44 -14.38
N ASP A 93 -7.23 3.77 -14.37
CA ASP A 93 -8.16 3.70 -15.50
C ASP A 93 -8.58 5.10 -15.99
N LEU A 94 -8.69 6.06 -15.07
CA LEU A 94 -9.09 7.43 -15.37
C LEU A 94 -7.94 8.35 -15.80
N THR A 95 -6.72 8.12 -15.30
CA THR A 95 -5.65 9.14 -15.34
C THR A 95 -4.42 8.73 -16.13
N ASP A 96 -4.13 7.44 -16.19
CA ASP A 96 -2.98 6.88 -16.88
C ASP A 96 -3.34 5.46 -17.30
N PRO A 97 -4.35 5.27 -18.19
CA PRO A 97 -4.77 3.95 -18.61
C PRO A 97 -3.56 3.31 -19.31
N PRO A 98 -2.88 2.33 -18.68
CA PRO A 98 -1.74 1.70 -19.31
C PRO A 98 -2.21 0.97 -20.56
N PRO A 99 -1.29 0.61 -21.46
CA PRO A 99 -1.62 -0.16 -22.63
C PRO A 99 -1.98 -1.60 -22.20
N TRP A 100 -3.23 -1.78 -21.77
CA TRP A 100 -3.80 -3.05 -21.28
C TRP A 100 -3.56 -4.21 -22.28
N ASP A 101 -3.39 -3.86 -23.55
CA ASP A 101 -3.10 -4.75 -24.69
C ASP A 101 -1.62 -5.17 -24.81
N THR A 102 -0.68 -4.38 -24.31
CA THR A 102 0.76 -4.62 -24.47
C THR A 102 1.31 -5.65 -23.47
N TYR A 103 0.67 -5.76 -22.30
CA TYR A 103 1.12 -6.64 -21.22
C TYR A 103 0.04 -7.61 -20.71
N GLY A 104 -1.20 -7.51 -21.21
CA GLY A 104 -2.26 -8.52 -21.02
C GLY A 104 -2.89 -8.61 -19.63
N ASP A 105 -2.43 -7.81 -18.67
CA ASP A 105 -3.02 -7.72 -17.32
C ASP A 105 -3.11 -6.25 -16.87
N PRO A 106 -4.33 -5.72 -16.71
CA PRO A 106 -4.57 -4.38 -16.21
C PRO A 106 -4.35 -4.27 -14.70
N SER A 107 -3.12 -4.51 -14.26
CA SER A 107 -2.79 -4.53 -12.83
C SER A 107 -1.82 -3.42 -12.43
N PRO A 108 -1.88 -2.97 -11.17
CA PRO A 108 -0.89 -2.05 -10.62
C PRO A 108 0.54 -2.58 -10.70
N PHE A 109 0.74 -3.88 -10.87
CA PHE A 109 2.05 -4.47 -11.15
C PHE A 109 2.58 -4.08 -12.52
N THR A 110 1.81 -4.38 -13.56
CA THR A 110 2.17 -4.04 -14.93
C THR A 110 2.43 -2.54 -15.06
N TRP A 111 1.57 -1.71 -14.45
CA TRP A 111 1.74 -0.26 -14.42
C TRP A 111 3.02 0.19 -13.70
N ASN A 112 3.35 -0.42 -12.55
CA ASN A 112 4.57 -0.16 -11.79
C ASN A 112 5.84 -0.49 -12.61
N ASP A 113 5.76 -1.55 -13.40
CA ASP A 113 6.91 -2.11 -14.13
C ASP A 113 7.09 -1.55 -15.55
N VAL A 114 6.30 -0.53 -15.93
CA VAL A 114 6.49 0.17 -17.20
C VAL A 114 7.92 0.74 -17.29
N PRO A 115 8.64 0.50 -18.40
CA PRO A 115 9.98 1.05 -18.59
C PRO A 115 10.00 2.57 -18.48
N GLY A 116 10.92 3.09 -17.66
CA GLY A 116 11.04 4.53 -17.42
C GLY A 116 10.14 5.08 -16.31
N ARG A 117 9.26 4.25 -15.73
CA ARG A 117 8.52 4.61 -14.51
C ARG A 117 9.49 4.99 -13.40
N THR A 118 9.10 5.98 -12.61
CA THR A 118 9.89 6.49 -11.49
C THR A 118 9.18 6.34 -10.15
N ALA A 119 9.97 6.35 -9.06
CA ALA A 119 9.44 6.35 -7.70
C ALA A 119 8.53 7.56 -7.42
N ASP A 120 8.88 8.73 -7.95
CA ASP A 120 8.13 9.97 -7.78
C ASP A 120 6.75 9.88 -8.45
N GLU A 121 6.67 9.34 -9.66
CA GLU A 121 5.40 9.09 -10.33
C GLU A 121 4.55 8.09 -9.54
N VAL A 122 5.14 6.99 -9.07
CA VAL A 122 4.40 5.96 -8.33
C VAL A 122 3.82 6.53 -7.03
N THR A 123 4.62 7.25 -6.26
CA THR A 123 4.18 7.86 -4.98
C THR A 123 3.17 8.98 -5.21
N ALA A 124 3.35 9.81 -6.25
CA ALA A 124 2.38 10.84 -6.62
C ALA A 124 1.04 10.24 -7.04
N THR A 125 1.03 9.17 -7.83
CA THR A 125 -0.21 8.47 -8.24
C THR A 125 -0.93 7.87 -7.05
N MET A 126 -0.23 7.22 -6.12
CA MET A 126 -0.86 6.69 -4.90
C MET A 126 -1.51 7.79 -4.06
N ARG A 127 -0.84 8.94 -3.92
CA ARG A 127 -1.40 10.11 -3.21
C ARG A 127 -2.59 10.69 -3.97
N GLY A 128 -2.52 10.78 -5.30
CA GLY A 128 -3.62 11.22 -6.17
C GLY A 128 -4.87 10.34 -6.04
N ALA A 129 -4.71 9.01 -6.08
CA ALA A 129 -5.79 8.06 -5.86
C ALA A 129 -6.41 8.19 -4.46
N ALA A 130 -5.60 8.40 -3.43
CA ALA A 130 -6.09 8.64 -2.08
C ALA A 130 -6.91 9.94 -1.96
N ASP A 131 -6.43 11.02 -2.58
CA ASP A 131 -7.11 12.31 -2.57
C ASP A 131 -8.42 12.27 -3.38
N ASP A 132 -8.42 11.56 -4.51
CA ASP A 132 -9.62 11.36 -5.32
C ASP A 132 -10.69 10.54 -4.58
N TRP A 133 -10.29 9.46 -3.90
CA TRP A 133 -11.18 8.68 -3.06
C TRP A 133 -11.81 9.52 -1.94
N ASP A 134 -10.99 10.29 -1.20
CA ASP A 134 -11.48 11.17 -0.14
C ASP A 134 -12.48 12.20 -0.70
N ARG A 135 -12.20 12.78 -1.87
CA ARG A 135 -13.11 13.73 -2.54
C ARG A 135 -14.47 13.10 -2.87
N MET A 136 -14.49 11.85 -3.35
CA MET A 136 -15.74 11.15 -3.68
C MET A 136 -16.53 10.70 -2.45
N HIS A 137 -15.85 10.41 -1.33
CA HIS A 137 -16.47 9.80 -0.14
C HIS A 137 -16.71 10.78 1.02
N ARG A 138 -16.13 11.98 0.96
CA ARG A 138 -16.43 13.09 1.88
C ARG A 138 -17.43 14.10 1.31
N GLY A 139 -17.94 13.86 0.09
CA GLY A 139 -18.98 14.67 -0.56
C GLY A 139 -20.42 14.28 -0.23
N ALA A 140 -20.63 13.29 0.64
CA ALA A 140 -21.94 12.88 1.14
C ALA A 140 -22.08 13.30 2.61
N GLU A 141 -22.22 14.62 2.84
CA GLU A 141 -22.74 15.19 4.09
C GLU A 141 -24.11 15.81 3.84
#